data_AF-A0A117LGE7-F1
#
_entry.id   AF-A0A117LGE7-F1
#
_cell.length_a   1.000
_cell.length_b   1.000
_cell.length_c   1.000
_cell.angle_alpha   90.00
_cell.angle_beta   90.00
_cell.angle_gamma   90.00
#
_symmetry.space_group_name_H-M   'P 1'
#
loop_
_entity.id
_entity.type
_entity.pdbx_description
1 polymer ?
#
loop_
_entity_poly.entity_id
_entity_poly.type
_entity_poly.pdbx_seq_one_letter_code
_entity_poly.pdbx_strand_id
1 'polypeptide(L)'
;MQINKEIKRMAKEVARTAREANDQRIIVSFNASTRITGLSVNAAFAMLTGWSLRLQGARVVHFVCKRGMPRCVLGTDQDDVYQLPPCQKCLTQTSAIYHKSEVSWLDYYPSEDLAKLLQNTSLSTLKNFVFETIPLGKLCLPSMRWRLRLHHLEDNEDTRILYRYFILSAYKVAR
;
A
#
# COMPACT_ATOMS: atom_id res chain seq x y z
N MET A 1 -9.82 -16.26 12.56
CA MET A 1 -8.83 -17.25 12.10
C MET A 1 -7.82 -17.53 13.21
N GLN A 2 -7.46 -18.79 13.41
CA GLN A 2 -6.51 -19.25 14.43
C GLN A 2 -5.13 -18.57 14.31
N ILE A 3 -4.61 -18.46 13.09
CA ILE A 3 -3.32 -17.81 12.81
C ILE A 3 -3.23 -16.37 13.34
N ASN A 4 -4.30 -15.58 13.27
CA ASN A 4 -4.27 -14.20 13.78
C ASN A 4 -4.16 -14.14 15.30
N LYS A 5 -4.69 -15.14 16.02
CA LYS A 5 -4.52 -15.25 17.47
C LYS A 5 -3.07 -15.61 17.81
N GLU A 6 -2.48 -16.54 17.05
CA GLU A 6 -1.08 -16.96 17.21
C GLU A 6 -0.11 -15.80 16.92
N ILE A 7 -0.31 -15.07 15.82
CA ILE A 7 0.48 -13.86 15.50
C ILE A 7 0.42 -12.86 16.66
N LYS A 8 -0.77 -12.57 17.19
CA LYS A 8 -0.93 -11.64 18.32
C LYS A 8 -0.23 -12.13 19.59
N ARG A 9 -0.21 -13.44 19.83
CA ARG A 9 0.55 -14.04 20.95
C ARG A 9 2.05 -13.82 20.76
N MET A 10 2.60 -14.17 19.60
CA MET A 10 4.01 -13.96 19.27
C MET A 10 4.41 -12.48 19.33
N ALA A 11 3.56 -11.59 18.84
CA ALA A 11 3.81 -10.15 18.89
C ALA A 11 3.94 -9.62 20.33
N LYS A 12 3.19 -10.18 21.29
CA LYS A 12 3.34 -9.85 22.71
C LYS A 12 4.67 -10.35 23.28
N GLU A 13 5.08 -11.56 22.90
CA GLU A 13 6.38 -12.13 23.30
C GLU A 13 7.54 -11.29 22.75
N VAL A 14 7.49 -10.91 21.46
CA VAL A 14 8.46 -9.99 20.85
C VAL A 14 8.49 -8.65 21.57
N ALA A 15 7.33 -8.05 21.85
CA ALA A 15 7.28 -6.75 22.52
C ALA A 15 7.84 -6.79 23.95
N ARG A 16 7.71 -7.93 24.65
CA ARG A 16 8.26 -8.13 26.00
C ARG A 16 9.78 -8.33 26.00
N THR A 17 10.32 -8.99 24.97
CA THR A 17 11.74 -9.37 24.89
C THR A 17 12.57 -8.36 24.09
N ALA A 18 11.94 -7.50 23.30
CA ALA A 18 12.63 -6.48 22.50
C ALA A 18 13.42 -5.52 23.40
N ARG A 19 14.61 -5.15 22.91
CA ARG A 19 15.41 -4.08 23.53
C ARG A 19 14.67 -2.76 23.40
N GLU A 20 15.00 -1.81 24.28
CA GLU A 20 14.49 -0.44 24.16
C GLU A 20 14.81 0.14 22.78
N ALA A 21 13.83 0.84 22.21
CA ALA A 21 13.95 1.37 20.87
C ALA A 21 14.94 2.55 20.86
N ASN A 22 15.94 2.47 19.98
CA ASN A 22 16.88 3.56 19.76
C ASN A 22 16.35 4.50 18.68
N ASP A 23 16.03 5.74 19.05
CA ASP A 23 15.54 6.78 18.13
C ASP A 23 16.59 7.24 17.09
N GLN A 24 17.86 6.87 17.26
CA GLN A 24 18.90 7.05 16.24
C GLN A 24 18.90 5.94 15.17
N ARG A 25 18.08 4.88 15.33
CA ARG A 25 17.99 3.72 14.43
C ARG A 25 16.54 3.48 14.01
N ILE A 26 15.99 4.44 13.29
CA ILE A 26 14.62 4.37 12.76
C ILE A 26 14.62 3.65 11.41
N ILE A 27 13.78 2.62 11.29
CA ILE A 27 13.57 1.88 10.04
C ILE A 27 12.09 1.99 9.67
N VAL A 28 11.83 2.56 8.50
CA VAL A 28 10.48 2.59 7.93
C VAL A 28 10.27 1.35 7.07
N SER A 29 9.44 0.42 7.54
CA SER A 29 9.03 -0.76 6.80
C SER A 29 7.83 -0.41 5.92
N PHE A 30 8.06 -0.10 4.65
CA PHE A 30 7.01 0.16 3.68
C PHE A 30 6.33 -1.12 3.20
N ASN A 31 5.07 -1.32 3.59
CA ASN A 31 4.27 -2.45 3.12
C ASN A 31 2.77 -2.09 3.10
N ALA A 32 2.40 -1.19 2.19
CA ALA A 32 1.13 -0.49 2.25
C ALA A 32 -0.11 -1.33 1.83
N SER A 33 0.02 -2.36 0.98
CA SER A 33 -1.15 -3.02 0.36
C SER A 33 -1.13 -4.55 0.23
N THR A 34 -0.28 -5.29 0.95
CA THR A 34 -0.06 -6.73 0.69
C THR A 34 -1.06 -7.71 1.29
N ARG A 35 -2.18 -7.26 1.85
CA ARG A 35 -2.97 -8.06 2.82
C ARG A 35 -4.45 -8.26 2.50
N ILE A 36 -4.77 -8.46 1.23
CA ILE A 36 -6.15 -8.54 0.72
C ILE A 36 -6.97 -9.62 1.45
N THR A 37 -6.48 -10.86 1.49
CA THR A 37 -7.18 -12.01 2.09
C THR A 37 -6.18 -12.93 2.80
N GLY A 38 -6.06 -12.78 4.11
CA GLY A 38 -5.16 -13.59 4.92
C GLY A 38 -3.71 -13.09 4.95
N LEU A 39 -2.82 -13.92 5.49
CA LEU A 39 -1.39 -13.62 5.60
C LEU A 39 -0.69 -14.02 4.29
N SER A 40 -0.33 -13.05 3.46
CA SER A 40 0.52 -13.29 2.29
C SER A 40 1.98 -13.53 2.71
N VAL A 41 2.78 -14.15 1.84
CA VAL A 41 4.22 -14.33 2.08
C VAL A 41 4.92 -12.99 2.28
N ASN A 42 4.61 -11.98 1.46
CA ASN A 42 5.19 -10.63 1.59
C ASN A 42 4.81 -9.97 2.92
N ALA A 43 3.59 -10.21 3.40
CA ALA A 43 3.16 -9.74 4.71
C ALA A 43 3.85 -10.45 5.87
N ALA A 44 4.01 -11.77 5.77
CA ALA A 44 4.71 -12.59 6.75
C ALA A 44 6.18 -12.17 6.84
N PHE A 45 6.86 -11.99 5.70
CA PHE A 45 8.24 -11.57 5.65
C PHE A 45 8.43 -10.19 6.29
N ALA A 46 7.64 -9.19 5.90
CA ALA A 46 7.73 -7.86 6.50
C ALA A 46 7.44 -7.85 8.01
N MET A 47 6.53 -8.71 8.49
CA MET A 47 6.25 -8.88 9.91
C MET A 47 7.46 -9.46 10.66
N LEU A 48 8.01 -10.57 10.17
CA LEU A 48 9.14 -11.26 10.80
C LEU A 48 10.40 -10.39 10.77
N THR A 49 10.67 -9.70 9.67
CA THR A 49 11.77 -8.73 9.57
C THR A 49 11.59 -7.59 10.58
N GLY A 50 10.38 -7.04 10.69
CA GLY A 50 10.07 -6.00 11.69
C GLY A 50 10.29 -6.47 13.12
N TRP A 51 9.82 -7.68 13.47
CA TRP A 51 10.07 -8.27 14.78
C TRP A 51 11.57 -8.47 15.05
N SER A 52 12.31 -9.01 14.08
CA SER A 52 13.76 -9.22 14.20
C SER A 52 14.52 -7.92 14.45
N LEU A 53 14.21 -6.86 13.71
CA LEU A 53 14.83 -5.55 13.89
C LEU A 53 14.52 -4.94 15.26
N ARG A 54 13.28 -5.09 15.74
CA ARG A 54 12.87 -4.64 17.08
C ARG A 54 13.58 -5.40 18.19
N LEU A 55 13.76 -6.72 18.04
CA LEU A 55 14.53 -7.53 19.00
C LEU A 55 15.99 -7.05 19.11
N GLN A 56 16.51 -6.40 18.07
CA GLN A 56 17.85 -5.81 18.03
C GLN A 56 17.90 -4.35 18.53
N GLY A 57 16.76 -3.77 18.92
CA GLY A 57 16.64 -2.39 19.44
C GLY A 57 16.44 -1.31 18.38
N ALA A 58 16.18 -1.66 17.12
CA ALA A 58 15.79 -0.68 16.12
C ALA A 58 14.34 -0.24 16.33
N ARG A 59 14.07 1.07 16.15
CA ARG A 59 12.71 1.60 16.11
C ARG A 59 12.13 1.32 14.73
N VAL A 60 11.16 0.41 14.64
CA VAL A 60 10.53 0.04 13.37
C VAL A 60 9.15 0.66 13.26
N VAL A 61 8.97 1.52 12.26
CA VAL A 61 7.69 2.13 11.91
C VAL A 61 7.14 1.43 10.67
N HIS A 62 5.99 0.78 10.79
CA HIS A 62 5.35 0.16 9.63
C HIS A 62 4.44 1.17 8.92
N PHE A 63 4.73 1.49 7.67
CA PHE A 63 3.88 2.36 6.87
C PHE A 63 2.77 1.55 6.18
N VAL A 64 1.51 1.87 6.48
CA VAL A 64 0.36 1.04 6.10
C VAL A 64 -0.81 1.87 5.59
N CYS A 65 -1.45 1.41 4.51
CA CYS A 65 -2.66 2.02 4.00
C CYS A 65 -3.85 1.86 4.96
N LYS A 66 -4.49 2.98 5.29
CA LYS A 66 -5.78 3.06 5.99
C LYS A 66 -6.85 3.62 5.08
N ARG A 67 -7.09 2.91 3.97
CA ARG A 67 -8.00 3.35 2.88
C ARG A 67 -7.54 4.64 2.19
N GLY A 68 -6.27 5.02 2.33
CA GLY A 68 -5.73 6.22 1.70
C GLY A 68 -5.65 6.15 0.18
N MET A 69 -5.37 4.97 -0.39
CA MET A 69 -5.34 4.78 -1.85
C MET A 69 -6.74 4.48 -2.39
N PRO A 70 -7.32 5.30 -3.30
CA PRO A 70 -8.59 4.99 -3.97
C PRO A 70 -8.60 3.65 -4.71
N ARG A 71 -7.47 3.28 -5.32
CA ARG A 71 -7.23 1.96 -5.92
C ARG A 71 -5.82 1.52 -5.57
N CYS A 72 -5.67 0.34 -4.97
CA CYS A 72 -4.36 -0.24 -4.70
C CYS A 72 -4.10 -1.39 -5.66
N VAL A 73 -2.86 -1.54 -6.10
CA VAL A 73 -2.43 -2.53 -7.12
C VAL A 73 -2.92 -3.95 -6.80
N LEU A 74 -2.90 -4.30 -5.51
CA LEU A 74 -3.27 -5.63 -5.06
C LEU A 74 -4.79 -5.80 -4.95
N GLY A 75 -5.51 -4.81 -4.43
CA GLY A 75 -6.95 -4.90 -4.19
C GLY A 75 -7.84 -4.49 -5.37
N THR A 76 -7.28 -3.88 -6.42
CA THR A 76 -7.98 -3.62 -7.68
C THR A 76 -8.45 -4.93 -8.30
N ASP A 77 -9.69 -4.97 -8.79
CA ASP A 77 -10.15 -6.07 -9.64
C ASP A 77 -9.70 -5.81 -11.09
N GLN A 78 -9.24 -6.85 -11.79
CA GLN A 78 -8.78 -6.71 -13.17
C GLN A 78 -9.94 -6.77 -14.16
N ASP A 79 -11.04 -7.41 -13.77
CA ASP A 79 -12.21 -7.64 -14.61
C ASP A 79 -13.29 -6.57 -14.36
N ASP A 80 -13.22 -5.86 -13.22
CA ASP A 80 -14.06 -4.70 -12.89
C ASP A 80 -13.23 -3.58 -12.21
N VAL A 81 -12.80 -2.59 -13.00
CA VAL A 81 -12.01 -1.46 -12.49
C VAL A 81 -12.79 -0.52 -11.57
N TYR A 82 -14.13 -0.59 -11.59
CA TYR A 82 -15.02 0.21 -10.76
C TYR A 82 -15.22 -0.42 -9.37
N GLN A 83 -14.97 -1.72 -9.23
CA GLN A 83 -15.03 -2.39 -7.94
C GLN A 83 -14.02 -1.79 -6.96
N LEU A 84 -14.52 -1.45 -5.76
CA LEU A 84 -13.68 -0.91 -4.69
C LEU A 84 -12.76 -2.00 -4.12
N PRO A 85 -11.51 -1.65 -3.75
CA PRO A 85 -10.61 -2.59 -3.10
C PRO A 85 -11.21 -3.09 -1.77
N PRO A 86 -10.95 -4.36 -1.37
CA PRO A 86 -11.49 -4.93 -0.13
C PRO A 86 -10.71 -4.47 1.11
N CYS A 87 -10.59 -3.16 1.29
CA CYS A 87 -9.77 -2.52 2.33
C CYS A 87 -10.09 -3.02 3.74
N GLN A 88 -11.35 -3.35 4.04
CA GLN A 88 -11.72 -3.85 5.37
C GLN A 88 -11.01 -5.16 5.70
N LYS A 89 -10.91 -6.09 4.74
CA LYS A 89 -10.20 -7.37 4.94
C LYS A 89 -8.70 -7.12 5.19
N CYS A 90 -8.12 -6.16 4.45
CA CYS A 90 -6.74 -5.72 4.62
C CYS A 90 -6.46 -5.12 6.01
N LEU A 91 -7.36 -4.27 6.50
CA LEU A 91 -7.24 -3.66 7.82
C LEU A 91 -7.38 -4.66 8.96
N THR A 92 -8.32 -5.61 8.84
CA THR A 92 -8.47 -6.71 9.79
C THR A 92 -7.15 -7.47 9.95
N GLN A 93 -6.48 -7.77 8.83
CA GLN A 93 -5.22 -8.50 8.88
C GLN A 93 -4.07 -7.65 9.44
N THR A 94 -4.02 -6.38 9.04
CA THR A 94 -3.05 -5.41 9.57
C THR A 94 -3.11 -5.30 11.09
N SER A 95 -4.32 -5.31 11.67
CA SER A 95 -4.48 -5.27 13.13
C SER A 95 -3.85 -6.45 13.87
N ALA A 96 -3.74 -7.61 13.21
CA ALA A 96 -3.10 -8.78 13.78
C ALA A 96 -1.59 -8.72 13.59
N ILE A 97 -1.14 -8.46 12.36
CA ILE A 97 0.27 -8.50 11.96
C ILE A 97 1.12 -7.42 12.65
N TYR A 98 0.57 -6.22 12.81
CA TYR A 98 1.27 -5.12 13.49
C TYR A 98 0.75 -4.89 14.91
N HIS A 99 0.15 -5.91 15.53
CA HIS A 99 -0.18 -5.84 16.96
C HIS A 99 1.10 -5.56 17.77
N LYS A 100 1.04 -4.60 18.70
CA LYS A 100 2.20 -4.16 19.51
C LYS A 100 3.39 -3.63 18.69
N SER A 101 3.20 -3.22 17.44
CA SER A 101 4.19 -2.50 16.64
C SER A 101 3.76 -1.05 16.43
N GLU A 102 4.71 -0.17 16.15
CA GLU A 102 4.44 1.20 15.72
C GLU A 102 3.98 1.19 14.26
N VAL A 103 2.92 1.95 13.96
CA VAL A 103 2.31 2.03 12.63
C VAL A 103 2.11 3.49 12.25
N SER A 104 2.60 3.86 11.07
CA SER A 104 2.27 5.10 10.40
C SER A 104 1.17 4.84 9.38
N TRP A 105 0.06 5.55 9.49
CA TRP A 105 -1.10 5.35 8.63
C TRP A 105 -1.05 6.27 7.42
N LEU A 106 -1.28 5.68 6.24
CA LEU A 106 -1.69 6.43 5.06
C LEU A 106 -3.20 6.54 5.05
N ASP A 107 -3.70 7.62 5.63
CA ASP A 107 -5.12 7.98 5.64
C ASP A 107 -5.54 8.57 4.28
N TYR A 108 -6.85 8.61 4.05
CA TYR A 108 -7.40 9.31 2.90
C TYR A 108 -7.26 10.81 3.09
N TYR A 109 -6.81 11.50 2.05
CA TYR A 109 -6.90 12.94 1.96
C TYR A 109 -7.43 13.38 0.58
N PRO A 110 -8.19 14.48 0.50
CA PRO A 110 -8.72 14.99 -0.76
C PRO A 110 -7.58 15.49 -1.66
N SER A 111 -7.66 15.18 -2.94
CA SER A 111 -6.70 15.65 -3.96
C SER A 111 -7.48 16.11 -5.20
N GLU A 112 -8.43 17.04 -4.98
CA GLU A 112 -9.40 17.45 -5.99
C GLU A 112 -8.76 18.13 -7.21
N ASP A 113 -7.76 18.99 -6.99
CA ASP A 113 -7.08 19.68 -8.10
C ASP A 113 -6.37 18.67 -9.01
N LEU A 114 -5.65 17.71 -8.42
CA LEU A 114 -5.07 16.59 -9.16
C LEU A 114 -6.15 15.76 -9.87
N ALA A 115 -7.28 15.48 -9.22
CA ALA A 115 -8.36 14.71 -9.83
C ALA A 115 -8.97 15.43 -11.04
N LYS A 116 -9.16 16.75 -10.97
CA LYS A 116 -9.66 17.59 -12.08
C LYS A 116 -8.70 17.56 -13.26
N LEU A 117 -7.39 17.69 -13.02
CA LEU A 117 -6.36 17.65 -14.07
C LEU A 117 -6.31 16.30 -14.84
N LEU A 118 -6.79 15.22 -14.21
CA LEU A 118 -6.81 13.89 -14.78
C LEU A 118 -8.09 13.58 -15.58
N GLN A 119 -9.11 14.43 -15.51
CA GLN A 119 -10.35 14.21 -16.25
C GLN A 119 -10.15 14.38 -17.76
N ASN A 120 -10.86 13.57 -18.55
CA ASN A 120 -10.85 13.63 -20.01
C ASN A 120 -9.47 13.54 -20.68
N THR A 121 -8.44 13.08 -19.97
CA THR A 121 -7.09 12.88 -20.52
C THR A 121 -6.97 11.55 -21.26
N SER A 122 -6.23 11.54 -22.37
CA SER A 122 -5.85 10.32 -23.10
C SER A 122 -4.91 9.41 -22.30
N LEU A 123 -4.78 8.15 -22.69
CA LEU A 123 -3.79 7.24 -22.08
C LEU A 123 -2.35 7.73 -22.30
N SER A 124 -2.05 8.35 -23.44
CA SER A 124 -0.72 8.91 -23.71
C SER A 124 -0.38 10.03 -22.72
N THR A 125 -1.34 10.91 -22.45
CA THR A 125 -1.22 11.96 -21.44
C THR A 125 -1.01 11.36 -20.05
N LEU A 126 -1.81 10.36 -19.68
CA LEU A 126 -1.71 9.68 -18.38
C LEU A 126 -0.36 9.01 -18.16
N LYS A 127 0.19 8.33 -19.18
CA LYS A 127 1.51 7.69 -19.13
C LYS A 127 2.65 8.68 -18.87
N ASN A 128 2.51 9.90 -19.38
CA ASN A 128 3.53 10.94 -19.29
C ASN A 128 3.20 12.01 -18.23
N PHE A 129 2.17 11.78 -17.41
CA PHE A 129 1.69 12.76 -16.46
C PHE A 129 2.72 13.04 -15.36
N VAL A 130 3.00 14.32 -15.13
CA VAL A 130 3.90 14.83 -14.10
C VAL A 130 3.14 15.85 -13.25
N PHE A 131 3.26 15.77 -11.93
CA PHE A 131 2.62 16.70 -11.01
C PHE A 131 3.59 17.06 -9.87
N GLU A 132 3.77 18.35 -9.58
CA GLU A 132 4.71 18.85 -8.56
C GLU A 132 6.11 18.21 -8.67
N THR A 133 6.63 18.05 -9.88
CA THR A 133 7.90 17.35 -10.24
C THR A 133 7.90 15.82 -10.18
N ILE A 134 6.84 15.19 -9.66
CA ILE A 134 6.75 13.73 -9.54
C ILE A 134 6.22 13.12 -10.86
N PRO A 135 6.94 12.19 -11.51
CA PRO A 135 6.52 11.57 -12.76
C PRO A 135 5.49 10.45 -12.53
N LEU A 136 4.33 10.80 -11.96
CA LEU A 136 3.29 9.88 -11.52
C LEU A 136 2.85 8.92 -12.62
N GLY A 137 2.73 9.39 -13.86
CA GLY A 137 2.39 8.55 -15.00
C GLY A 137 3.37 7.38 -15.15
N LYS A 138 4.67 7.70 -15.28
CA LYS A 138 5.72 6.70 -15.44
C LYS A 138 5.81 5.76 -14.24
N LEU A 139 5.63 6.26 -13.02
CA LEU A 139 5.63 5.44 -11.80
C LEU A 139 4.46 4.45 -11.76
N CYS A 140 3.29 4.82 -12.28
CA CYS A 140 2.12 3.95 -12.31
C CYS A 140 2.14 2.91 -13.44
N LEU A 141 2.90 3.14 -14.52
CA LEU A 141 2.90 2.25 -15.70
C LEU A 141 3.22 0.78 -15.38
N PRO A 142 4.25 0.43 -14.57
CA PRO A 142 4.52 -0.97 -14.22
C PRO A 142 3.36 -1.60 -13.45
N SER A 143 2.73 -0.86 -12.53
CA SER A 143 1.58 -1.34 -11.76
C SER A 143 0.36 -1.59 -12.65
N MET A 144 0.10 -0.71 -13.62
CA MET A 144 -0.97 -0.89 -14.60
C MET A 144 -0.77 -2.18 -15.41
N ARG A 145 0.42 -2.35 -15.99
CA ARG A 145 0.77 -3.53 -16.78
C ARG A 145 0.69 -4.81 -15.97
N TRP A 146 1.19 -4.78 -14.74
CA TRP A 146 1.14 -5.92 -13.84
C TRP A 146 -0.29 -6.29 -13.47
N ARG A 147 -1.12 -5.30 -13.12
CA ARG A 147 -2.50 -5.52 -12.66
C ARG A 147 -3.43 -6.00 -13.77
N LEU A 148 -3.29 -5.44 -14.97
CA LEU A 148 -4.09 -5.81 -16.13
C LEU A 148 -3.51 -7.01 -16.90
N ARG A 149 -2.31 -7.48 -16.54
CA ARG A 149 -1.60 -8.56 -17.24
C ARG A 149 -1.32 -8.26 -18.72
N LEU A 150 -1.06 -6.99 -19.04
CA LEU A 150 -0.84 -6.51 -20.41
C LEU A 150 0.54 -5.88 -20.56
N HIS A 151 1.27 -6.26 -21.62
CA HIS A 151 2.51 -5.57 -21.97
C HIS A 151 2.24 -4.19 -22.61
N HIS A 152 1.22 -4.11 -23.48
CA HIS A 152 0.75 -2.89 -24.10
C HIS A 152 -0.64 -2.56 -23.55
N LEU A 153 -0.79 -1.35 -23.04
CA LEU A 153 -2.08 -0.86 -22.54
C LEU A 153 -2.88 -0.28 -23.71
N GLU A 154 -4.12 -0.71 -23.84
CA GLU A 154 -5.10 -0.18 -24.79
C GLU A 154 -5.68 1.15 -24.30
N ASP A 155 -5.92 2.09 -25.21
CA ASP A 155 -6.53 3.38 -24.85
C ASP A 155 -8.07 3.29 -24.82
N ASN A 156 -8.58 2.48 -23.88
CA ASN A 156 -10.00 2.34 -23.58
C ASN A 156 -10.35 3.01 -22.25
N GLU A 157 -11.65 3.18 -21.98
CA GLU A 157 -12.09 3.95 -20.81
C GLU A 157 -11.70 3.29 -19.49
N ASP A 158 -11.81 1.96 -19.37
CA ASP A 158 -11.45 1.24 -18.15
C ASP A 158 -9.97 1.38 -17.83
N THR A 159 -9.11 1.30 -18.85
CA THR A 159 -7.67 1.53 -18.69
C THR A 159 -7.40 2.95 -18.24
N ARG A 160 -8.03 3.96 -18.86
CA ARG A 160 -7.86 5.36 -18.46
C ARG A 160 -8.33 5.61 -17.04
N ILE A 161 -9.50 5.12 -16.66
CA ILE A 161 -10.07 5.27 -15.32
C ILE A 161 -9.16 4.65 -14.27
N LEU A 162 -8.72 3.42 -14.47
CA LEU A 162 -7.81 2.77 -13.54
C LEU A 162 -6.49 3.53 -13.42
N TYR A 163 -5.94 4.03 -14.53
CA TYR A 163 -4.71 4.82 -14.54
C TYR A 163 -4.86 6.11 -13.73
N ARG A 164 -5.97 6.85 -13.91
CA ARG A 164 -6.27 8.06 -13.13
C ARG A 164 -6.29 7.74 -11.63
N TYR A 165 -6.94 6.65 -11.23
CA TYR A 165 -6.96 6.23 -9.82
C TYR A 165 -5.60 5.76 -9.30
N PHE A 166 -4.78 5.13 -10.12
CA PHE A 166 -3.41 4.77 -9.75
C PHE A 166 -2.54 6.01 -9.56
N ILE A 167 -2.65 7.02 -10.42
CA ILE A 167 -1.97 8.32 -10.23
C ILE A 167 -2.41 8.97 -8.92
N LEU A 168 -3.73 9.03 -8.67
CA LEU A 168 -4.29 9.56 -7.42
C LEU A 168 -3.84 8.79 -6.18
N SER A 169 -3.51 7.50 -6.31
CA SER A 169 -3.03 6.65 -5.22
C SER A 169 -1.52 6.82 -5.03
N ALA A 170 -0.76 6.90 -6.12
CA ALA A 170 0.68 7.10 -6.11
C ALA A 170 1.06 8.46 -5.53
N TYR A 171 0.33 9.52 -5.88
CA TYR A 171 0.55 10.84 -5.29
C TYR A 171 0.38 10.84 -3.78
N LYS A 172 -0.63 10.10 -3.28
CA LYS A 172 -0.86 9.94 -1.84
C LYS A 172 0.25 9.21 -1.11
N VAL A 173 0.94 8.30 -1.79
CA VAL A 173 2.08 7.56 -1.22
C VAL A 173 3.37 8.39 -1.28
N ALA A 174 3.52 9.23 -2.29
CA ALA A 174 4.75 9.98 -2.55
C ALA A 174 4.88 11.25 -1.69
N ARG A 175 3.78 11.75 -1.12
CA ARG A 175 3.71 12.94 -0.28
C ARG A 175 3.56 12.55 1.19
#